data_AF-A0AAU4XYQ1-F1
#
_entry.id   AF-A0AAU4XYQ1-F1
#
_cell.length_a   1.000
_cell.length_b   1.000
_cell.length_c   1.000
_cell.angle_alpha   90.00
_cell.angle_beta   90.00
_cell.angle_gamma   90.00
#
_symmetry.space_group_name_H-M   'P 1'
#
loop_
_entity.id
_entity.type
_entity.pdbx_description
1 polymer ?
#
loop_
_entity_poly.entity_id
_entity_poly.type
_entity_poly.pdbx_seq_one_letter_code
_entity_poly.pdbx_strand_id
1 'polypeptide(L)'
;MSERKKFAPPAIQEFAPKLAEVTDTVLFGDIWERPGLSPRDRSLVTVTALASLYRADQLGFHLGKALENGVTRDELIEVITHLAFYAGWPNAMTAMMQLKEIVEKSDQSG
;
A
#
# COMPACT_ATOMS: atom_id res chain seq x y z
N MET A 1 -27.74 -5.38 -8.92
CA MET A 1 -26.36 -5.82 -8.63
C MET A 1 -25.49 -4.59 -8.69
N SER A 2 -24.94 -4.13 -7.57
CA SER A 2 -24.00 -3.01 -7.58
C SER A 2 -22.77 -3.43 -8.37
N GLU A 3 -22.30 -2.58 -9.27
CA GLU A 3 -21.06 -2.80 -10.02
C GLU A 3 -19.93 -2.97 -9.00
N ARG A 4 -19.26 -4.13 -8.98
CA ARG A 4 -18.12 -4.34 -8.07
C ARG A 4 -16.96 -3.52 -8.58
N LYS A 5 -16.37 -2.70 -7.70
CA LYS A 5 -15.14 -1.95 -8.00
C LYS A 5 -14.05 -2.94 -8.42
N LYS A 6 -13.49 -2.73 -9.62
CA LYS A 6 -12.35 -3.50 -10.11
C LYS A 6 -11.05 -2.84 -9.65
N PHE A 7 -10.15 -3.62 -9.07
CA PHE A 7 -8.86 -3.17 -8.56
C PHE A 7 -7.71 -3.60 -9.45
N ALA A 8 -7.82 -4.76 -10.12
CA ALA A 8 -6.83 -5.23 -11.07
C ALA A 8 -6.75 -4.32 -12.31
N PRO A 9 -5.55 -3.94 -12.79
CA PRO A 9 -5.40 -3.15 -14.00
C PRO A 9 -6.02 -3.83 -15.24
N PRO A 10 -6.55 -3.08 -16.22
CA PRO A 10 -7.16 -3.66 -17.43
C PRO A 10 -6.23 -4.63 -18.17
N ALA A 11 -4.94 -4.30 -18.27
CA ALA A 11 -3.93 -5.18 -18.87
C ALA A 11 -3.86 -6.55 -18.19
N ILE A 12 -4.04 -6.62 -16.87
CA ILE A 12 -4.04 -7.89 -16.12
C ILE A 12 -5.38 -8.62 -16.27
N GLN A 13 -6.49 -7.88 -16.37
CA GLN A 13 -7.81 -8.49 -16.65
C GLN A 13 -7.82 -9.24 -17.98
N GLU A 14 -7.17 -8.68 -19.01
CA GLU A 14 -7.06 -9.30 -20.33
C GLU A 14 -6.02 -10.43 -20.36
N PHE A 15 -4.81 -10.17 -19.84
CA PHE A 15 -3.68 -11.11 -19.97
C PHE A 15 -3.75 -12.28 -18.98
N ALA A 16 -4.19 -12.04 -17.74
CA ALA A 16 -4.25 -13.04 -16.67
C ALA A 16 -5.57 -12.96 -15.89
N PRO A 17 -6.70 -13.37 -16.51
CA PRO A 17 -8.04 -13.12 -15.96
C PRO A 17 -8.25 -13.67 -14.55
N LYS A 18 -7.67 -14.84 -14.23
CA LYS A 18 -7.82 -15.43 -12.89
C LYS A 18 -7.09 -14.62 -11.82
N LEU A 19 -5.93 -14.05 -12.13
CA LEU A 19 -5.20 -13.20 -11.20
C LEU A 19 -5.98 -11.91 -10.93
N ALA A 20 -6.56 -11.32 -11.97
CA ALA A 20 -7.45 -10.17 -11.82
C ALA A 20 -8.67 -10.51 -10.95
N GLU A 21 -9.33 -11.65 -11.21
CA GLU A 21 -10.49 -12.10 -10.44
C GLU A 21 -10.17 -12.25 -8.95
N VAL A 22 -9.06 -12.91 -8.57
CA VAL A 22 -8.71 -13.07 -7.15
C VAL A 22 -8.22 -11.78 -6.51
N THR A 23 -7.64 -10.86 -7.28
CA THR A 23 -7.31 -9.50 -6.80
C THR A 23 -8.56 -8.73 -6.43
N ASP A 24 -9.58 -8.79 -7.29
CA ASP A 24 -10.82 -8.04 -7.10
C ASP A 24 -11.72 -8.67 -6.03
N THR A 25 -11.86 -9.99 -6.05
CA THR A 25 -12.87 -10.69 -5.23
C THR A 25 -12.34 -11.20 -3.90
N VAL A 26 -11.10 -11.69 -3.85
CA VAL A 26 -10.53 -12.29 -2.65
C VAL A 26 -9.67 -11.27 -1.90
N LEU A 27 -8.72 -10.64 -2.58
CA LEU A 27 -7.82 -9.69 -1.92
C LEU A 27 -8.60 -8.44 -1.47
N PHE A 28 -9.05 -7.60 -2.40
CA PHE A 28 -9.71 -6.35 -2.04
C PHE A 28 -11.20 -6.51 -1.71
N GLY A 29 -11.87 -7.53 -2.25
CA GLY A 29 -13.30 -7.78 -2.00
C GLY A 29 -13.63 -8.56 -0.73
N ASP A 30 -12.66 -9.21 -0.09
CA ASP A 30 -12.83 -9.96 1.15
C ASP A 30 -11.74 -9.61 2.16
N ILE A 31 -10.49 -10.03 1.94
CA ILE A 31 -9.41 -9.93 2.94
C ILE A 31 -9.22 -8.49 3.45
N TRP A 32 -9.30 -7.48 2.58
CA TRP A 32 -9.19 -6.08 2.96
C TRP A 32 -10.41 -5.52 3.71
N GLU A 33 -11.58 -6.14 3.55
CA GLU A 33 -12.87 -5.73 4.15
C GLU A 33 -13.16 -6.41 5.50
N ARG A 34 -12.32 -7.37 5.91
CA ARG A 34 -12.54 -8.11 7.16
C ARG A 34 -12.54 -7.18 8.38
N PRO A 35 -13.56 -7.22 9.26
CA PRO A 35 -13.76 -6.23 10.32
C PRO A 35 -12.78 -6.35 11.50
N GLY A 36 -12.03 -7.46 11.60
CA GLY A 36 -11.11 -7.71 12.71
C GLY A 36 -9.86 -6.84 12.72
N LEU A 37 -9.58 -6.10 11.63
CA LEU A 37 -8.49 -5.13 11.56
C LEU A 37 -8.93 -3.95 10.69
N SER A 38 -8.74 -2.73 11.20
CA SER A 38 -9.17 -1.52 10.50
C SER A 38 -8.43 -1.35 9.15
N PRO A 39 -9.02 -0.64 8.17
CA PRO A 39 -8.31 -0.32 6.93
C PRO A 39 -7.00 0.45 7.15
N ARG A 40 -6.96 1.32 8.17
CA ARG A 40 -5.77 2.05 8.61
C ARG A 40 -4.65 1.09 9.01
N ASP A 41 -4.93 0.19 9.96
CA ASP A 41 -3.92 -0.71 10.51
C ASP A 41 -3.51 -1.77 9.48
N ARG A 42 -4.44 -2.20 8.62
CA ARG A 42 -4.16 -3.10 7.50
C ARG A 42 -3.20 -2.46 6.49
N SER A 43 -3.39 -1.18 6.17
CA SER A 43 -2.44 -0.45 5.34
C SER A 43 -1.08 -0.33 6.00
N LEU A 44 -1.02 0.00 7.29
CA LEU A 44 0.24 0.13 8.03
C LEU A 44 1.05 -1.17 8.02
N VAL A 45 0.40 -2.32 8.30
CA VAL A 45 1.05 -3.63 8.25
C VAL A 45 1.50 -3.98 6.83
N THR A 46 0.71 -3.66 5.82
CA THR A 46 1.07 -3.92 4.41
C THR A 46 2.30 -3.11 3.99
N VAL A 47 2.33 -1.81 4.30
CA VAL A 47 3.49 -0.94 4.05
C VAL A 47 4.73 -1.47 4.75
N THR A 48 4.60 -1.84 6.03
CA THR A 48 5.70 -2.38 6.84
C THR A 48 6.28 -3.64 6.19
N ALA A 49 5.42 -4.57 5.75
CA ALA A 49 5.85 -5.80 5.09
C ALA A 49 6.55 -5.52 3.74
N LEU A 50 5.99 -4.65 2.91
CA LEU A 50 6.55 -4.32 1.59
C LEU A 50 7.91 -3.61 1.70
N ALA A 51 8.03 -2.66 2.63
CA ALA A 51 9.29 -1.99 2.93
C ALA A 51 10.33 -2.99 3.45
N SER A 52 9.94 -3.86 4.40
CA SER A 52 10.85 -4.86 4.99
C SER A 52 11.32 -5.91 3.98
N LEU A 53 10.51 -6.24 2.98
CA LEU A 53 10.84 -7.21 1.93
C LEU A 53 11.46 -6.56 0.68
N TYR A 54 11.75 -5.26 0.69
CA TYR A 54 12.29 -4.51 -0.44
C TYR A 54 11.43 -4.66 -1.73
N ARG A 55 10.11 -4.53 -1.61
CA ARG A 55 9.13 -4.63 -2.71
C ARG A 55 8.70 -3.24 -3.19
N ALA A 56 9.67 -2.43 -3.63
CA ALA A 56 9.49 -1.02 -3.98
C ALA A 56 8.41 -0.77 -5.05
N ASP A 57 8.25 -1.66 -6.03
CA ASP A 57 7.25 -1.52 -7.10
C ASP A 57 5.80 -1.56 -6.61
N GLN A 58 5.55 -2.18 -5.45
CA GLN A 58 4.23 -2.23 -4.82
C GLN A 58 4.09 -1.22 -3.69
N LEU A 59 5.20 -0.83 -3.07
CA LEU A 59 5.22 0.01 -1.88
C LEU A 59 4.58 1.39 -2.14
N GLY A 60 4.86 2.01 -3.29
CA GLY A 60 4.31 3.33 -3.63
C GLY A 60 2.78 3.38 -3.61
N PHE A 61 2.12 2.40 -4.22
CA PHE A 61 0.66 2.30 -4.20
C PHE A 61 0.11 2.17 -2.77
N HIS A 62 0.75 1.33 -1.95
CA HIS A 62 0.30 1.07 -0.59
C HIS A 62 0.60 2.21 0.39
N LEU A 63 1.64 3.00 0.16
CA LEU A 63 1.89 4.25 0.91
C LEU A 63 0.76 5.27 0.67
N GLY A 64 0.36 5.49 -0.58
CA GLY A 64 -0.79 6.34 -0.92
C GLY A 64 -2.08 5.83 -0.27
N LYS A 65 -2.35 4.52 -0.41
CA LYS A 65 -3.52 3.88 0.24
C LYS A 65 -3.48 3.94 1.77
N ALA A 66 -2.30 4.00 2.39
CA ALA A 66 -2.18 4.18 3.85
C ALA A 66 -2.61 5.58 4.27
N LEU A 67 -2.20 6.61 3.53
CA LEU A 67 -2.62 7.99 3.74
C LEU A 67 -4.14 8.14 3.56
N GLU A 68 -4.71 7.57 2.48
CA GLU A 68 -6.16 7.56 2.24
C GLU A 68 -6.94 6.88 3.37
N ASN A 69 -6.38 5.82 3.95
CA ASN A 69 -6.98 5.09 5.07
C ASN A 69 -6.70 5.73 6.45
N GLY A 70 -6.05 6.89 6.51
CA GLY A 70 -5.87 7.66 7.74
C GLY A 70 -4.62 7.35 8.55
N VAL A 71 -3.62 6.67 7.98
CA VAL A 71 -2.25 6.69 8.55
C VAL A 71 -1.63 8.04 8.23
N THR A 72 -1.07 8.74 9.22
CA THR A 72 -0.51 10.07 8.97
C THR A 72 0.87 9.99 8.31
N ARG A 73 1.27 11.09 7.67
CA ARG A 73 2.65 11.26 7.16
C ARG A 73 3.68 11.00 8.26
N ASP A 74 3.49 11.56 9.44
CA ASP A 74 4.42 11.46 10.56
C ASP A 74 4.51 10.02 11.08
N GLU A 75 3.38 9.30 11.15
CA GLU A 75 3.37 7.89 11.52
C GLU A 75 4.12 7.02 10.51
N LEU A 76 4.00 7.29 9.21
CA LEU A 76 4.75 6.58 8.18
C LEU A 76 6.25 6.89 8.26
N ILE A 77 6.63 8.14 8.53
CA ILE A 77 8.03 8.53 8.75
C ILE A 77 8.61 7.75 9.94
N GLU A 78 7.90 7.70 11.07
CA GLU A 78 8.34 7.01 12.27
C GLU A 78 8.47 5.50 12.06
N VAL A 79 7.48 4.87 11.41
CA VAL A 79 7.51 3.43 11.13
C VAL A 79 8.66 3.07 10.19
N ILE A 80 8.87 3.84 9.12
CA ILE A 80 9.99 3.60 8.19
C ILE A 80 11.34 3.83 8.89
N THR A 81 11.46 4.85 9.75
CA THR A 81 12.66 5.09 10.56
C THR A 81 12.92 3.91 11.51
N HIS A 82 11.88 3.40 12.17
CA HIS A 82 11.99 2.23 13.02
C HIS A 82 12.44 0.98 12.24
N LEU A 83 11.95 0.81 11.02
CA LEU A 83 12.36 -0.30 10.14
C LEU A 83 13.83 -0.25 9.74
N ALA A 84 14.51 0.89 9.81
CA ALA A 84 15.96 0.94 9.56
C ALA A 84 16.75 0.01 10.50
N PHE A 85 16.23 -0.20 11.72
CA PHE A 85 16.84 -1.07 12.73
C PHE A 85 16.48 -2.54 12.59
N TYR A 86 15.31 -2.86 12.03
CA TYR A 86 14.81 -4.25 11.95
C TYR A 86 14.90 -4.86 10.54
N ALA A 87 14.86 -4.03 9.50
CA ALA A 87 14.93 -4.43 8.10
C ALA A 87 16.16 -3.86 7.37
N GLY A 88 16.95 -3.03 8.04
CA GLY A 88 18.20 -2.46 7.51
C GLY A 88 18.02 -1.10 6.82
N TRP A 89 19.10 -0.32 6.84
CA TRP A 89 19.15 1.04 6.29
C TRP A 89 18.72 1.15 4.81
N PRO A 90 19.13 0.25 3.90
CA PRO A 90 18.72 0.33 2.49
C PRO A 90 17.20 0.27 2.31
N ASN A 91 16.52 -0.59 3.07
CA ASN A 91 15.07 -0.74 3.00
C ASN A 91 14.36 0.55 3.46
N ALA A 92 14.81 1.11 4.58
CA ALA A 92 14.25 2.35 5.11
C ALA A 92 14.47 3.55 4.18
N MET A 93 15.68 3.71 3.62
CA MET A 93 15.99 4.81 2.70
C MET A 93 15.15 4.75 1.42
N THR A 94 15.03 3.57 0.80
CA THR A 94 14.20 3.39 -0.40
C THR A 94 12.73 3.68 -0.10
N ALA A 95 12.20 3.19 1.03
CA ALA A 95 10.82 3.47 1.43
C ALA A 95 10.58 4.96 1.73
N MET A 96 11.52 5.63 2.41
CA MET A 96 11.42 7.05 2.76
C MET A 96 11.42 7.94 1.52
N MET A 97 12.26 7.63 0.53
CA MET A 97 12.28 8.36 -0.74
C MET A 97 10.95 8.24 -1.50
N GLN A 98 10.34 7.05 -1.54
CA GLN A 98 9.02 6.89 -2.14
C GLN A 98 7.92 7.64 -1.38
N LEU A 99 7.94 7.61 -0.04
CA LEU A 99 7.00 8.40 0.77
C LEU A 99 7.12 9.90 0.46
N LYS A 100 8.35 10.42 0.40
CA LYS A 100 8.62 11.82 0.05
C LYS A 100 7.98 12.20 -1.28
N GLU A 101 8.20 11.40 -2.34
CA GLU A 101 7.64 11.67 -3.66
C GLU A 101 6.11 11.69 -3.69
N ILE A 102 5.46 10.82 -2.91
CA ILE A 102 4.00 10.75 -2.83
C ILE A 102 3.43 12.00 -2.15
N VAL A 103 4.01 12.37 -1.00
CA VAL A 103 3.57 13.55 -0.25
C VAL A 103 3.76 14.83 -1.06
N GLU A 104 4.90 14.99 -1.75
CA GLU A 104 5.15 16.16 -2.60
C GLU A 104 4.16 16.27 -3.77
N LYS A 105 3.72 15.15 -4.34
CA LYS A 105 2.69 15.15 -5.40
C LYS A 105 1.31 15.53 -4.86
N SER A 106 0.96 15.09 -3.65
CA SER A 106 -0.29 15.45 -3.00
C SER A 106 -0.34 16.95 -2.66
N ASP A 107 0.75 17.52 -2.15
CA ASP A 107 0.85 18.95 -1.80
C ASP A 107 0.78 19.88 -3.02
N GLN A 108 1.17 19.40 -4.22
CA GLN A 108 1.09 20.16 -5.47
C GLN A 108 -0.28 20.08 -6.15
N SER A 109 -1.15 19.17 -5.71
CA SER A 109 -2.46 18.92 -6.31
C SER A 109 -3.62 19.55 -5.53
N GLY A 110 -3.34 20.19 -4.40
CA GLY A 110 -4.28 20.95 -3.57
C GLY A 110 -4.09 22.46 -3.70
#